data_AF-A0A076EXY9-F1
#
_entry.id   AF-A0A076EXY9-F1
#
_cell.length_a   1.000
_cell.length_b   1.000
_cell.length_c   1.000
_cell.angle_alpha   90.00
_cell.angle_beta   90.00
_cell.angle_gamma   90.00
#
_symmetry.space_group_name_H-M   'P 1'
#
loop_
_entity.id
_entity.type
_entity.pdbx_description
1 polymer ?
#
loop_
_entity_poly.entity_id
_entity_poly.type
_entity_poly.pdbx_seq_one_letter_code
_entity_poly.pdbx_strand_id
1 'polypeptide(L)'
;MTSRNQETVFKGGNLPTASAGIAERTTHDPDAGGHFGVYGGRHVPEALMAVIEEVTAEYEKARADDAFLNELDRLQRDYTGRPSPIFEAKRMSEFAGGARLILKREDLNHTGSHKINNVLGQVLLAKRMGKTRIIAETGAGQHGVATATACALLGLECVIYMGAVDTERQALNVARMRLLGSSVVSVESGSRTLKDAINEALRDWVTNAHNTYYCFGTAAGPHPFPTIVRDFQRVVGLEARAQVQALTGRLPDAVTACVGGGSNAIGIFHAFLDDPAVRLVGYEAAGDGVETGRHAATFAAGTPGAFQGAYSYLLQDEDGQTIESHSISAGLDYPGVGPEHALLKDIGRATYEPVTDTEAMDALRLLSEREGIIPAIESAHAVAGSLRLGRELGEGAIIVISLSGRGDKDMDTAAKWFGLFDPDDSTETTTTDKEGSAK
;
A
#
# COMPACT_ATOMS: atom_id res chain seq x y z
N MET A 1 -4.85 -46.60 18.22
CA MET A 1 -3.79 -46.13 17.32
C MET A 1 -4.41 -45.89 15.96
N THR A 2 -4.88 -44.67 15.73
CA THR A 2 -5.56 -44.28 14.50
C THR A 2 -4.92 -42.99 14.02
N SER A 3 -4.25 -43.10 12.88
CA SER A 3 -3.69 -42.02 12.10
C SER A 3 -4.74 -40.98 11.76
N ARG A 4 -4.46 -39.70 12.05
CA ARG A 4 -5.05 -38.53 11.38
C ARG A 4 -4.19 -37.29 11.65
N ASN A 5 -3.06 -37.21 10.95
CA ASN A 5 -2.51 -35.93 10.50
C ASN A 5 -2.59 -36.00 8.97
N GLN A 6 -3.75 -35.64 8.42
CA GLN A 6 -3.80 -35.23 7.02
C GLN A 6 -3.33 -33.78 7.01
N GLU A 7 -2.06 -33.57 6.66
CA GLU A 7 -1.61 -32.31 6.09
C GLU A 7 -2.55 -31.99 4.93
N THR A 8 -3.23 -30.85 5.00
CA THR A 8 -3.97 -30.27 3.89
C THR A 8 -2.96 -29.83 2.83
N VAL A 9 -2.50 -30.80 2.04
CA VAL A 9 -1.64 -30.57 0.88
C VAL A 9 -2.46 -29.81 -0.16
N PHE A 10 -2.06 -28.56 -0.41
CA PHE A 10 -2.54 -27.77 -1.54
C PHE A 10 -2.37 -28.59 -2.83
N LYS A 11 -3.38 -28.63 -3.71
CA LYS A 11 -3.32 -29.38 -4.98
C LYS A 11 -2.28 -28.85 -6.01
N GLY A 12 -1.34 -28.00 -5.59
CA GLY A 12 -0.33 -27.32 -6.42
C GLY A 12 1.09 -27.29 -5.86
N GLY A 13 1.43 -28.12 -4.86
CA GLY A 13 2.74 -28.08 -4.19
C GLY A 13 2.81 -27.05 -3.06
N ASN A 14 4.01 -26.85 -2.49
CA ASN A 14 4.24 -25.80 -1.49
C ASN A 14 4.18 -24.43 -2.16
N LEU A 15 3.39 -23.50 -1.61
CA LEU A 15 3.35 -22.11 -2.10
C LEU A 15 4.72 -21.43 -1.87
N PRO A 16 5.11 -20.46 -2.73
CA PRO A 16 6.35 -19.73 -2.56
C PRO A 16 6.44 -19.08 -1.17
N THR A 17 7.62 -19.14 -0.56
CA THR A 17 7.91 -18.43 0.69
C THR A 17 8.16 -16.95 0.42
N ALA A 18 8.21 -16.16 1.49
CA ALA A 18 8.52 -14.73 1.39
C ALA A 18 9.92 -14.49 0.83
N SER A 19 10.86 -15.29 1.31
CA SER A 19 12.27 -15.26 0.95
C SER A 19 12.52 -15.47 -0.55
N ALA A 20 11.63 -16.20 -1.24
CA ALA A 20 11.72 -16.38 -2.69
C ALA A 20 11.61 -15.05 -3.47
N GLY A 21 10.94 -14.03 -2.91
CA GLY A 21 10.84 -12.70 -3.49
C GLY A 21 12.12 -11.87 -3.38
N ILE A 22 13.09 -12.27 -2.55
CA ILE A 22 14.26 -11.45 -2.19
C ILE A 22 15.60 -12.12 -2.51
N ALA A 23 15.67 -13.45 -2.40
CA ALA A 23 16.91 -14.22 -2.54
C ALA A 23 17.50 -14.15 -3.95
N GLU A 24 16.64 -14.09 -4.97
CA GLU A 24 17.05 -14.03 -6.37
C GLU A 24 17.00 -12.60 -6.88
N ARG A 25 18.13 -12.12 -7.41
CA ARG A 25 18.16 -10.91 -8.23
C ARG A 25 17.40 -11.15 -9.53
N THR A 26 16.77 -10.10 -10.04
CA THR A 26 16.01 -10.19 -11.30
C THR A 26 16.58 -9.30 -12.38
N THR A 27 16.24 -9.61 -13.62
CA THR A 27 16.53 -8.74 -14.78
C THR A 27 15.80 -7.40 -14.71
N HIS A 28 14.89 -7.24 -13.75
CA HIS A 28 14.11 -6.03 -13.47
C HIS A 28 14.70 -5.21 -12.30
N ASP A 29 15.90 -5.55 -11.82
CA ASP A 29 16.59 -4.77 -10.80
C ASP A 29 17.21 -3.50 -11.41
N PRO A 30 17.32 -2.40 -10.64
CA PRO A 30 17.97 -1.19 -11.14
C PRO A 30 19.49 -1.40 -11.26
N ASP A 31 20.16 -0.43 -11.89
CA ASP A 31 21.63 -0.36 -11.83
C ASP A 31 22.16 -0.12 -10.40
N ALA A 32 23.48 -0.14 -10.22
CA ALA A 32 24.11 0.06 -8.93
C ALA A 32 23.85 1.45 -8.30
N GLY A 33 23.48 2.45 -9.11
CA GLY A 33 23.06 3.77 -8.65
C GLY A 33 21.58 3.84 -8.28
N GLY A 34 20.83 2.76 -8.53
CA GLY A 34 19.40 2.70 -8.27
C GLY A 34 18.52 3.18 -9.41
N HIS A 35 19.02 3.17 -10.65
CA HIS A 35 18.24 3.59 -11.81
C HIS A 35 17.53 2.43 -12.51
N PHE A 36 16.22 2.54 -12.64
CA PHE A 36 15.36 1.76 -13.52
C PHE A 36 15.27 2.49 -14.87
N GLY A 37 16.19 2.20 -15.78
CA GLY A 37 16.37 3.02 -16.97
C GLY A 37 16.78 4.44 -16.58
N VAL A 38 15.92 5.44 -16.81
CA VAL A 38 16.16 6.84 -16.41
C VAL A 38 15.57 7.20 -15.05
N TYR A 39 14.75 6.33 -14.45
CA TYR A 39 14.02 6.60 -13.22
C TYR A 39 14.75 6.09 -11.99
N GLY A 40 14.47 6.65 -10.81
CA GLY A 40 15.05 6.22 -9.55
C GLY A 40 16.23 7.09 -9.13
N GLY A 41 17.35 6.46 -8.80
CA GLY A 41 18.54 7.15 -8.30
C GLY A 41 18.43 7.57 -6.83
N ARG A 42 19.27 8.53 -6.45
CA ARG A 42 19.39 9.06 -5.07
C ARG A 42 19.44 10.59 -5.08
N HIS A 43 18.27 11.22 -5.26
CA HIS A 43 18.09 12.67 -5.24
C HIS A 43 17.95 13.21 -3.80
N VAL A 44 18.99 13.00 -2.99
CA VAL A 44 18.99 13.32 -1.56
C VAL A 44 20.15 14.25 -1.19
N PRO A 45 20.07 14.98 -0.06
CA PRO A 45 21.21 15.70 0.48
C PRO A 45 22.36 14.75 0.83
N GLU A 46 23.60 15.21 0.63
CA GLU A 46 24.83 14.46 0.96
C GLU A 46 24.83 13.90 2.40
N ALA A 47 24.22 14.63 3.35
CA ALA A 47 24.12 14.21 4.75
C ALA A 47 23.40 12.86 4.95
N LEU A 48 22.59 12.39 3.99
CA LEU A 48 21.91 11.09 4.04
C LEU A 48 22.68 9.97 3.33
N MET A 49 23.71 10.29 2.52
CA MET A 49 24.36 9.29 1.67
C MET A 49 25.02 8.18 2.48
N ALA A 50 25.71 8.51 3.57
CA ALA A 50 26.36 7.51 4.42
C ALA A 50 25.39 6.45 4.98
N VAL A 51 24.23 6.88 5.51
CA VAL A 51 23.24 5.93 6.06
C VAL A 51 22.49 5.18 4.96
N ILE A 52 22.27 5.80 3.80
CA ILE A 52 21.67 5.14 2.64
C ILE A 52 22.61 4.04 2.11
N GLU A 53 23.92 4.29 2.04
CA GLU A 53 24.91 3.29 1.65
C GLU A 53 25.03 2.18 2.70
N GLU A 54 24.95 2.50 3.99
CA GLU A 54 24.88 1.51 5.08
C GLU A 54 23.68 0.57 4.91
N VAL A 55 22.48 1.13 4.70
CA VAL A 55 21.25 0.34 4.44
C VAL A 55 21.40 -0.51 3.18
N THR A 56 21.94 0.06 2.09
CA THR A 56 22.12 -0.64 0.82
C THR A 56 23.05 -1.84 0.98
N ALA A 57 24.21 -1.63 1.60
CA ALA A 57 25.19 -2.67 1.83
C ALA A 57 24.65 -3.77 2.75
N GLU A 58 23.88 -3.42 3.79
CA GLU A 58 23.32 -4.42 4.68
C GLU A 58 22.17 -5.20 4.05
N TYR A 59 21.33 -4.55 3.25
CA TYR A 59 20.29 -5.24 2.49
C TYR A 59 20.88 -6.29 1.54
N GLU A 60 21.95 -5.94 0.82
CA GLU A 60 22.64 -6.86 -0.10
C GLU A 60 23.27 -8.06 0.62
N LYS A 61 23.71 -7.91 1.88
CA LYS A 61 24.12 -9.06 2.70
C LYS A 61 22.92 -9.88 3.17
N ALA A 62 21.87 -9.21 3.66
CA ALA A 62 20.71 -9.84 4.25
C ALA A 62 19.94 -10.70 3.24
N ARG A 63 19.83 -10.25 1.98
CA ARG A 63 19.14 -11.01 0.93
C ARG A 63 19.85 -12.31 0.52
N ALA A 64 21.13 -12.47 0.87
CA ALA A 64 21.91 -13.68 0.64
C ALA A 64 22.14 -14.52 1.92
N ASP A 65 21.55 -14.13 3.05
CA ASP A 65 21.74 -14.78 4.35
C ASP A 65 20.52 -15.64 4.72
N ASP A 66 20.69 -16.96 4.67
CA ASP A 66 19.66 -17.93 5.04
C ASP A 66 19.06 -17.67 6.43
N ALA A 67 19.82 -17.16 7.40
CA ALA A 67 19.27 -16.88 8.72
C ALA A 67 18.26 -15.72 8.69
N PHE A 68 18.54 -14.67 7.90
CA PHE A 68 17.61 -13.56 7.69
C PHE A 68 16.37 -14.02 6.91
N LEU A 69 16.57 -14.78 5.83
CA LEU A 69 15.50 -15.31 4.99
C LEU A 69 14.54 -16.21 5.78
N ASN A 70 15.09 -17.15 6.55
CA ASN A 70 14.31 -18.08 7.37
C ASN A 70 13.52 -17.36 8.48
N GLU A 71 14.11 -16.33 9.10
CA GLU A 71 13.42 -15.54 10.11
C GLU A 71 12.28 -14.71 9.50
N LEU A 72 12.50 -14.10 8.32
CA LEU A 72 11.44 -13.40 7.60
C LEU A 72 10.30 -14.36 7.22
N ASP A 73 10.62 -15.54 6.68
CA ASP A 73 9.63 -16.56 6.33
C ASP A 73 8.83 -17.03 7.55
N ARG A 74 9.52 -17.24 8.69
CA ARG A 74 8.88 -17.60 9.95
C ARG A 74 7.91 -16.52 10.40
N LEU A 75 8.32 -15.25 10.37
CA LEU A 75 7.45 -14.13 10.74
C LEU A 75 6.26 -13.98 9.78
N GLN A 76 6.48 -14.10 8.48
CA GLN A 76 5.38 -14.00 7.52
C GLN A 76 4.36 -15.14 7.68
N ARG A 77 4.83 -16.38 7.91
CA ARG A 77 3.95 -17.53 8.15
C ARG A 77 3.24 -17.46 9.49
N ASP A 78 4.00 -17.33 10.58
CA ASP A 78 3.50 -17.56 11.94
C ASP A 78 2.93 -16.30 12.60
N TYR A 79 3.34 -15.10 12.17
CA TYR A 79 2.91 -13.83 12.75
C TYR A 79 1.97 -13.05 11.82
N THR A 80 2.30 -12.93 10.54
CA THR A 80 1.44 -12.25 9.57
C THR A 80 0.24 -13.09 9.15
N GLY A 81 0.40 -14.41 9.07
CA GLY A 81 -0.62 -15.36 8.61
C GLY A 81 -0.55 -15.65 7.11
N ARG A 82 0.62 -15.52 6.48
CA ARG A 82 0.82 -15.87 5.07
C ARG A 82 0.81 -17.40 4.87
N PRO A 83 0.41 -17.88 3.68
CA PRO A 83 -0.01 -17.12 2.49
C PRO A 83 -1.43 -16.56 2.62
N SER A 84 -1.65 -15.35 2.12
CA SER A 84 -3.02 -14.81 2.03
C SER A 84 -3.80 -15.57 0.94
N PRO A 85 -5.09 -15.86 1.13
CA PRO A 85 -5.86 -16.60 0.13
C PRO A 85 -6.14 -15.75 -1.11
N ILE A 86 -6.51 -16.41 -2.21
CA ILE A 86 -7.31 -15.79 -3.27
C ILE A 86 -8.79 -16.15 -3.09
N PHE A 87 -9.68 -15.27 -3.53
CA PHE A 87 -11.12 -15.47 -3.47
C PHE A 87 -11.76 -15.07 -4.80
N GLU A 88 -12.47 -16.00 -5.44
CA GLU A 88 -13.25 -15.68 -6.65
C GLU A 88 -14.59 -15.04 -6.25
N ALA A 89 -14.72 -13.73 -6.51
CA ALA A 89 -15.88 -12.92 -6.20
C ALA A 89 -16.99 -13.12 -7.26
N LYS A 90 -17.64 -14.28 -7.20
CA LYS A 90 -18.61 -14.73 -8.21
C LYS A 90 -19.80 -13.78 -8.36
N ARG A 91 -20.27 -13.15 -7.28
CA ARG A 91 -21.41 -12.22 -7.33
C ARG A 91 -21.03 -10.86 -7.93
N MET A 92 -19.73 -10.57 -8.04
CA MET A 92 -19.24 -9.37 -8.74
C MET A 92 -19.21 -9.55 -10.26
N SER A 93 -19.23 -10.79 -10.78
CA SER A 93 -19.07 -11.09 -12.21
C SER A 93 -20.15 -10.43 -13.09
N GLU A 94 -21.39 -10.33 -12.58
CA GLU A 94 -22.50 -9.68 -13.30
C GLU A 94 -22.24 -8.18 -13.56
N PHE A 95 -21.44 -7.53 -12.71
CA PHE A 95 -21.06 -6.11 -12.85
C PHE A 95 -19.81 -5.91 -13.71
N ALA A 96 -19.11 -7.00 -14.02
CA ALA A 96 -17.84 -7.03 -14.74
C ALA A 96 -17.96 -7.68 -16.12
N GLY A 97 -19.16 -7.65 -16.73
CA GLY A 97 -19.37 -8.20 -18.08
C GLY A 97 -19.16 -9.72 -18.20
N GLY A 98 -19.33 -10.46 -17.09
CA GLY A 98 -19.08 -11.90 -17.04
C GLY A 98 -17.62 -12.28 -16.80
N ALA A 99 -16.72 -11.32 -16.57
CA ALA A 99 -15.36 -11.61 -16.15
C ALA A 99 -15.33 -12.24 -14.75
N ARG A 100 -14.31 -13.06 -14.50
CA ARG A 100 -14.01 -13.72 -13.23
C ARG A 100 -13.07 -12.84 -12.43
N LEU A 101 -13.57 -12.23 -11.37
CA LEU A 101 -12.76 -11.39 -10.47
C LEU A 101 -12.20 -12.22 -9.33
N ILE A 102 -10.87 -12.24 -9.20
CA ILE A 102 -10.15 -13.01 -8.19
C ILE A 102 -9.43 -12.04 -7.26
N LEU A 103 -9.88 -11.94 -6.02
CA LEU A 103 -9.32 -11.04 -5.01
C LEU A 103 -8.12 -11.70 -4.33
N LYS A 104 -6.94 -11.08 -4.38
CA LYS A 104 -5.78 -11.44 -3.55
C LYS A 104 -5.91 -10.75 -2.19
N ARG A 105 -6.18 -11.54 -1.14
CA ARG A 105 -6.74 -11.08 0.15
C ARG A 105 -5.70 -10.56 1.15
N GLU A 106 -4.95 -9.52 0.78
CA GLU A 106 -4.00 -8.86 1.70
C GLU A 106 -4.69 -8.12 2.86
N ASP A 107 -6.01 -7.89 2.76
CA ASP A 107 -6.89 -7.39 3.81
C ASP A 107 -6.92 -8.29 5.06
N LEU A 108 -6.63 -9.58 4.88
CA LEU A 108 -6.62 -10.58 5.96
C LEU A 108 -5.29 -10.68 6.71
N ASN A 109 -4.24 -10.02 6.21
CA ASN A 109 -2.96 -10.01 6.90
C ASN A 109 -3.11 -9.42 8.31
N HIS A 110 -2.25 -9.84 9.24
CA HIS A 110 -2.11 -9.13 10.50
C HIS A 110 -1.88 -7.63 10.25
N THR A 111 -2.42 -6.79 11.12
CA THR A 111 -2.59 -5.32 10.97
C THR A 111 -3.63 -4.85 9.94
N GLY A 112 -3.92 -5.64 8.91
CA GLY A 112 -5.03 -5.43 7.95
C GLY A 112 -4.67 -4.91 6.57
N SER A 113 -3.40 -5.01 6.17
CA SER A 113 -2.97 -4.65 4.82
C SER A 113 -1.67 -5.34 4.40
N HIS A 114 -1.30 -5.16 3.13
CA HIS A 114 0.01 -5.54 2.58
C HIS A 114 1.21 -4.86 3.27
N LYS A 115 1.02 -3.75 4.01
CA LYS A 115 2.14 -2.97 4.59
C LYS A 115 3.01 -3.78 5.54
N ILE A 116 2.42 -4.74 6.26
CA ILE A 116 3.15 -5.59 7.21
C ILE A 116 4.27 -6.43 6.55
N ASN A 117 4.13 -6.78 5.26
CA ASN A 117 5.14 -7.54 4.52
C ASN A 117 6.47 -6.75 4.46
N ASN A 118 6.37 -5.50 3.99
CA ASN A 118 7.49 -4.56 3.91
C ASN A 118 8.10 -4.27 5.29
N VAL A 119 7.24 -3.93 6.24
CA VAL A 119 7.68 -3.49 7.55
C VAL A 119 8.45 -4.58 8.29
N LEU A 120 7.97 -5.83 8.28
CA LEU A 120 8.69 -6.92 8.95
C LEU A 120 10.09 -7.12 8.36
N GLY A 121 10.23 -7.05 7.04
CA GLY A 121 11.53 -7.13 6.37
C GLY A 121 12.45 -5.99 6.77
N GLN A 122 11.96 -4.74 6.73
CA GLN A 122 12.77 -3.57 7.06
C GLN A 122 13.13 -3.46 8.55
N VAL A 123 12.22 -3.77 9.47
CA VAL A 123 12.51 -3.71 10.91
C VAL A 123 13.45 -4.86 11.33
N LEU A 124 13.34 -6.02 10.68
CA LEU A 124 14.32 -7.10 10.84
C LEU A 124 15.70 -6.68 10.32
N LEU A 125 15.76 -5.98 9.18
CA LEU A 125 16.99 -5.42 8.64
C LEU A 125 17.61 -4.39 9.59
N ALA A 126 16.80 -3.48 10.14
CA ALA A 126 17.23 -2.49 11.12
C ALA A 126 17.84 -3.15 12.37
N LYS A 127 17.21 -4.22 12.88
CA LYS A 127 17.74 -5.00 14.01
C LYS A 127 19.09 -5.63 13.67
N ARG A 128 19.25 -6.16 12.46
CA ARG A 128 20.51 -6.72 11.96
C ARG A 128 21.61 -5.66 11.87
N MET A 129 21.26 -4.44 11.47
CA MET A 129 22.16 -3.28 11.46
C MET A 129 22.53 -2.77 12.86
N GLY A 130 21.94 -3.32 13.92
CA GLY A 130 22.16 -2.85 15.30
C GLY A 130 21.48 -1.51 15.61
N LYS A 131 20.54 -1.06 14.77
CA LYS A 131 19.76 0.15 15.02
C LYS A 131 18.77 -0.12 16.15
N THR A 132 18.62 0.82 17.06
CA THR A 132 17.76 0.68 18.26
C THR A 132 16.46 1.45 18.14
N ARG A 133 16.36 2.33 17.13
CA ARG A 133 15.26 3.25 16.92
C ARG A 133 14.78 3.21 15.47
N ILE A 134 13.46 3.17 15.29
CA ILE A 134 12.79 3.19 14.00
C ILE A 134 11.96 4.45 13.88
N ILE A 135 12.07 5.12 12.74
CA ILE A 135 11.15 6.17 12.34
C ILE A 135 10.37 5.77 11.10
N ALA A 136 9.15 6.29 10.95
CA ALA A 136 8.35 6.16 9.74
C ALA A 136 7.38 7.33 9.60
N GLU A 137 6.98 7.64 8.37
CA GLU A 137 5.82 8.49 8.06
C GLU A 137 4.53 7.67 8.05
N THR A 138 3.37 8.32 8.12
CA THR A 138 2.11 7.69 7.70
C THR A 138 1.05 8.73 7.34
N GLY A 139 0.21 8.42 6.33
CA GLY A 139 -1.00 9.18 5.98
C GLY A 139 -2.21 8.51 6.61
N ALA A 140 -2.84 7.54 5.91
CA ALA A 140 -3.98 6.74 6.41
C ALA A 140 -3.74 5.93 7.71
N GLY A 141 -2.55 5.99 8.32
CA GLY A 141 -2.19 5.29 9.55
C GLY A 141 -1.78 3.82 9.41
N GLN A 142 -2.03 3.17 8.27
CA GLN A 142 -1.75 1.73 8.10
C GLN A 142 -0.24 1.40 8.17
N HIS A 143 0.61 2.19 7.49
CA HIS A 143 2.07 1.99 7.56
C HIS A 143 2.60 2.28 8.96
N GLY A 144 2.10 3.33 9.62
CA GLY A 144 2.46 3.65 10.99
C GLY A 144 2.08 2.54 11.98
N VAL A 145 0.86 1.98 11.87
CA VAL A 145 0.43 0.84 12.69
C VAL A 145 1.26 -0.42 12.41
N ALA A 146 1.56 -0.70 11.14
CA ALA A 146 2.42 -1.83 10.79
C ALA A 146 3.83 -1.67 11.40
N THR A 147 4.44 -0.48 11.26
CA THR A 147 5.75 -0.15 11.84
C THR A 147 5.75 -0.28 13.36
N ALA A 148 4.77 0.33 14.03
CA ALA A 148 4.57 0.19 15.46
C ALA A 148 4.46 -1.29 15.91
N THR A 149 3.75 -2.10 15.13
CA THR A 149 3.56 -3.53 15.40
C THR A 149 4.87 -4.30 15.34
N ALA A 150 5.67 -4.10 14.28
CA ALA A 150 6.95 -4.79 14.12
C ALA A 150 7.99 -4.32 15.14
N CYS A 151 8.02 -3.03 15.47
CA CYS A 151 8.90 -2.50 16.51
C CYS A 151 8.56 -3.08 17.89
N ALA A 152 7.28 -3.15 18.24
CA ALA A 152 6.82 -3.78 19.48
C ALA A 152 7.22 -5.27 19.55
N LEU A 153 7.06 -6.00 18.44
CA LEU A 153 7.45 -7.41 18.33
C LEU A 153 8.96 -7.62 18.50
N LEU A 154 9.77 -6.75 17.88
CA LEU A 154 11.22 -6.93 17.80
C LEU A 154 12.01 -6.19 18.90
N GLY A 155 11.32 -5.42 19.74
CA GLY A 155 11.88 -4.72 20.90
C GLY A 155 12.64 -3.44 20.53
N LEU A 156 12.11 -2.65 19.59
CA LEU A 156 12.74 -1.42 19.10
C LEU A 156 11.91 -0.19 19.44
N GLU A 157 12.58 0.94 19.69
CA GLU A 157 11.91 2.24 19.83
C GLU A 157 11.26 2.63 18.49
N CYS A 158 10.06 3.19 18.53
CA CYS A 158 9.30 3.55 17.34
C CYS A 158 8.72 4.97 17.46
N VAL A 159 9.02 5.81 16.48
CA VAL A 159 8.47 7.16 16.34
C VAL A 159 7.83 7.30 14.97
N ILE A 160 6.54 7.63 14.96
CA ILE A 160 5.76 7.81 13.74
C ILE A 160 5.46 9.29 13.53
N TYR A 161 5.79 9.80 12.36
CA TYR A 161 5.42 11.13 11.90
C TYR A 161 4.12 11.05 11.11
N MET A 162 3.16 11.91 11.45
CA MET A 162 1.84 11.92 10.82
C MET A 162 1.34 13.36 10.72
N GLY A 163 0.85 13.76 9.55
CA GLY A 163 0.30 15.10 9.35
C GLY A 163 -0.88 15.37 10.26
N ALA A 164 -1.00 16.59 10.80
CA ALA A 164 -2.04 16.91 11.78
C ALA A 164 -3.46 16.63 11.25
N VAL A 165 -3.73 16.94 9.98
CA VAL A 165 -5.02 16.65 9.33
C VAL A 165 -5.30 15.15 9.30
N ASP A 166 -4.27 14.34 9.03
CA ASP A 166 -4.40 12.89 9.03
C ASP A 166 -4.59 12.33 10.45
N THR A 167 -3.92 12.91 11.46
CA THR A 167 -4.10 12.47 12.86
C THR A 167 -5.53 12.63 13.36
N GLU A 168 -6.22 13.70 12.95
CA GLU A 168 -7.62 13.94 13.29
C GLU A 168 -8.54 12.96 12.54
N ARG A 169 -8.36 12.83 11.22
CA ARG A 169 -9.18 11.94 10.38
C ARG A 169 -9.00 10.46 10.71
N GLN A 170 -7.84 10.07 11.22
CA GLN A 170 -7.45 8.68 11.47
C GLN A 170 -7.15 8.41 12.95
N ALA A 171 -7.91 9.03 13.85
CA ALA A 171 -7.72 8.94 15.30
C ALA A 171 -7.62 7.50 15.83
N LEU A 172 -8.37 6.55 15.23
CA LEU A 172 -8.30 5.13 15.59
C LEU A 172 -6.91 4.53 15.34
N ASN A 173 -6.27 4.86 14.21
CA ASN A 173 -4.92 4.38 13.92
C ASN A 173 -3.87 5.07 14.82
N VAL A 174 -4.05 6.34 15.16
CA VAL A 174 -3.21 7.03 16.16
C VAL A 174 -3.28 6.32 17.51
N ALA A 175 -4.49 5.99 17.97
CA ALA A 175 -4.69 5.25 19.22
C ALA A 175 -4.04 3.86 19.17
N ARG A 176 -4.17 3.13 18.06
CA ARG A 176 -3.52 1.81 17.85
C ARG A 176 -2.00 1.91 17.92
N MET A 177 -1.39 2.91 17.28
CA MET A 177 0.06 3.12 17.32
C MET A 177 0.57 3.39 18.74
N ARG A 178 -0.14 4.24 19.50
CA ARG A 178 0.19 4.53 20.91
C ARG A 178 0.01 3.31 21.81
N LEU A 179 -1.04 2.51 21.59
CA LEU A 179 -1.26 1.27 22.32
C LEU A 179 -0.13 0.24 22.10
N LEU A 180 0.45 0.23 20.90
CA LEU A 180 1.62 -0.57 20.54
C LEU A 180 2.95 -0.01 21.11
N GLY A 181 2.90 1.07 21.90
CA GLY A 181 4.07 1.67 22.56
C GLY A 181 4.87 2.64 21.69
N SER A 182 4.36 3.04 20.52
CA SER A 182 5.03 4.01 19.64
C SER A 182 4.68 5.45 19.99
N SER A 183 5.64 6.35 19.80
CA SER A 183 5.37 7.79 19.82
C SER A 183 4.76 8.22 18.50
N VAL A 184 3.75 9.09 18.53
CA VAL A 184 3.14 9.67 17.32
C VAL A 184 3.32 11.19 17.37
N VAL A 185 4.08 11.73 16.42
CA VAL A 185 4.38 13.14 16.26
C VAL A 185 3.42 13.74 15.23
N SER A 186 2.55 14.66 15.67
CA SER A 186 1.68 15.45 14.79
C SER A 186 2.51 16.52 14.08
N VAL A 187 2.51 16.50 12.75
CA VAL A 187 3.23 17.47 11.92
C VAL A 187 2.28 18.60 11.52
N GLU A 188 2.55 19.80 12.07
CA GLU A 188 1.72 21.00 11.92
C GLU A 188 2.15 21.92 10.77
N SER A 189 3.31 21.65 10.16
CA SER A 189 3.88 22.43 9.07
C SER A 189 3.28 22.09 7.71
N GLY A 190 3.32 23.05 6.78
CA GLY A 190 2.94 22.83 5.38
C GLY A 190 1.45 22.50 5.20
N SER A 191 1.17 21.56 4.30
CA SER A 191 -0.17 20.99 4.06
C SER A 191 -0.70 20.13 5.21
N ARG A 192 0.16 19.73 6.16
CA ARG A 192 -0.18 18.87 7.32
C ARG A 192 -0.69 17.49 6.92
N THR A 193 -0.15 16.95 5.83
CA THR A 193 -0.47 15.63 5.26
C THR A 193 0.79 14.74 5.16
N LEU A 194 0.69 13.60 4.49
CA LEU A 194 1.78 12.64 4.26
C LEU A 194 3.08 13.29 3.73
N LYS A 195 3.00 14.28 2.83
CA LYS A 195 4.18 14.98 2.29
C LYS A 195 5.01 15.62 3.41
N ASP A 196 4.36 16.29 4.36
CA ASP A 196 5.04 16.98 5.46
C ASP A 196 5.56 16.00 6.50
N ALA A 197 4.83 14.90 6.74
CA ALA A 197 5.31 13.80 7.58
C ALA A 197 6.62 13.19 7.06
N ILE A 198 6.75 13.00 5.73
CA ILE A 198 7.99 12.51 5.09
C ILE A 198 9.13 13.50 5.31
N ASN A 199 8.88 14.80 5.14
CA ASN A 199 9.89 15.83 5.33
C ASN A 199 10.44 15.83 6.76
N GLU A 200 9.57 15.72 7.77
CA GLU A 200 9.99 15.66 9.17
C GLU A 200 10.71 14.34 9.52
N ALA A 201 10.26 13.20 8.98
CA ALA A 201 10.96 11.92 9.14
C ALA A 201 12.37 11.97 8.53
N LEU A 202 12.55 12.57 7.35
CA LEU A 202 13.86 12.73 6.73
C LEU A 202 14.77 13.67 7.56
N ARG A 203 14.24 14.76 8.12
CA ARG A 203 15.00 15.66 9.02
C ARG A 203 15.46 14.96 10.30
N ASP A 204 14.60 14.15 10.89
CA ASP A 204 14.97 13.28 12.03
C ASP A 204 16.11 12.35 11.61
N TRP A 205 15.96 11.68 10.47
CA TRP A 205 16.94 10.70 10.03
C TRP A 205 18.34 11.30 9.83
N VAL A 206 18.43 12.50 9.25
CA VAL A 206 19.70 13.24 9.12
C VAL A 206 20.36 13.43 10.49
N THR A 207 19.58 13.76 11.51
CA THR A 207 20.08 14.07 12.86
C THR A 207 20.47 12.80 13.64
N ASN A 208 19.74 11.70 13.42
CA ASN A 208 19.83 10.49 14.26
C ASN A 208 20.31 9.24 13.49
N ALA A 209 20.91 9.41 12.31
CA ALA A 209 21.33 8.32 11.41
C ALA A 209 22.16 7.20 12.07
N HIS A 210 22.98 7.54 13.07
CA HIS A 210 23.85 6.59 13.76
C HIS A 210 23.10 5.46 14.48
N ASN A 211 21.93 5.75 15.08
CA ASN A 211 21.13 4.77 15.85
C ASN A 211 19.73 4.52 15.26
N THR A 212 19.32 5.29 14.26
CA THR A 212 17.96 5.29 13.70
C THR A 212 17.92 4.68 12.30
N TYR A 213 16.95 3.79 12.06
CA TYR A 213 16.56 3.31 10.74
C TYR A 213 15.26 3.96 10.29
N TYR A 214 15.20 4.41 9.03
CA TYR A 214 13.99 4.94 8.43
C TYR A 214 13.22 3.84 7.68
N CYS A 215 12.07 3.43 8.24
CA CYS A 215 11.19 2.43 7.65
C CYS A 215 10.27 3.07 6.60
N PHE A 216 10.75 3.13 5.36
CA PHE A 216 10.03 3.77 4.26
C PHE A 216 8.76 2.99 3.85
N GLY A 217 7.63 3.68 3.69
CA GLY A 217 6.31 3.03 3.62
C GLY A 217 5.84 2.56 2.24
N THR A 218 6.56 2.88 1.17
CA THR A 218 6.12 2.57 -0.20
C THR A 218 7.29 2.39 -1.17
N ALA A 219 7.04 1.87 -2.37
CA ALA A 219 8.06 1.58 -3.39
C ALA A 219 8.52 2.85 -4.14
N ALA A 220 8.85 3.90 -3.39
CA ALA A 220 9.38 5.18 -3.86
C ALA A 220 10.60 5.54 -2.99
N GLY A 221 10.98 6.81 -2.99
CA GLY A 221 12.15 7.25 -2.23
C GLY A 221 13.48 6.95 -2.94
N PRO A 222 14.61 7.36 -2.35
CA PRO A 222 15.92 7.09 -2.93
C PRO A 222 16.24 5.61 -2.90
N HIS A 223 17.04 5.14 -3.86
CA HIS A 223 17.63 3.80 -3.75
C HIS A 223 18.40 3.66 -2.41
N PRO A 224 18.16 2.60 -1.62
CA PRO A 224 17.63 1.30 -2.04
C PRO A 224 16.13 1.07 -1.79
N PHE A 225 15.37 2.05 -1.28
CA PHE A 225 14.00 1.82 -0.81
C PHE A 225 13.02 1.32 -1.87
N PRO A 226 12.99 1.80 -3.13
CA PRO A 226 12.11 1.23 -4.15
C PRO A 226 12.32 -0.28 -4.31
N THR A 227 13.57 -0.72 -4.39
CA THR A 227 13.96 -2.13 -4.53
C THR A 227 13.64 -2.93 -3.28
N ILE A 228 14.02 -2.46 -2.09
CA ILE A 228 13.77 -3.15 -0.81
C ILE A 228 12.28 -3.37 -0.60
N VAL A 229 11.48 -2.31 -0.79
CA VAL A 229 10.03 -2.38 -0.57
C VAL A 229 9.38 -3.29 -1.59
N ARG A 230 9.78 -3.21 -2.87
CA ARG A 230 9.30 -4.12 -3.92
C ARG A 230 9.62 -5.56 -3.56
N ASP A 231 10.87 -5.86 -3.24
CA ASP A 231 11.35 -7.21 -2.92
C ASP A 231 10.58 -7.82 -1.73
N PHE A 232 10.35 -7.07 -0.65
CA PHE A 232 9.53 -7.55 0.47
C PHE A 232 8.02 -7.69 0.16
N GLN A 233 7.53 -7.07 -0.91
CA GLN A 233 6.14 -7.19 -1.35
C GLN A 233 5.93 -8.25 -2.45
N ARG A 234 7.00 -8.74 -3.09
CA ARG A 234 6.92 -9.72 -4.19
C ARG A 234 6.24 -11.03 -3.81
N VAL A 235 6.25 -11.39 -2.53
CA VAL A 235 5.51 -12.55 -2.01
C VAL A 235 4.04 -12.53 -2.43
N VAL A 236 3.43 -11.34 -2.56
CA VAL A 236 2.04 -11.19 -2.98
C VAL A 236 1.82 -11.73 -4.40
N GLY A 237 2.65 -11.31 -5.35
CA GLY A 237 2.58 -11.76 -6.74
C GLY A 237 2.95 -13.23 -6.90
N LEU A 238 3.98 -13.69 -6.19
CA LEU A 238 4.41 -15.09 -6.22
C LEU A 238 3.31 -16.04 -5.75
N GLU A 239 2.68 -15.74 -4.61
CA GLU A 239 1.54 -16.50 -4.13
C GLU A 239 0.35 -16.39 -5.10
N ALA A 240 0.00 -15.19 -5.56
CA ALA A 240 -1.12 -14.98 -6.46
C ALA A 240 -0.98 -15.77 -7.76
N ARG A 241 0.22 -15.81 -8.35
CA ARG A 241 0.54 -16.57 -9.57
C ARG A 241 0.33 -18.07 -9.36
N ALA A 242 0.88 -18.63 -8.29
CA ALA A 242 0.70 -20.05 -7.99
C ALA A 242 -0.77 -20.39 -7.70
N GLN A 243 -1.46 -19.54 -6.93
CA GLN A 243 -2.85 -19.75 -6.53
C GLN A 243 -3.82 -19.63 -7.71
N VAL A 244 -3.66 -18.64 -8.59
CA VAL A 244 -4.56 -18.46 -9.75
C VAL A 244 -4.38 -19.57 -10.78
N GLN A 245 -3.16 -20.04 -11.01
CA GLN A 245 -2.91 -21.20 -11.88
C GLN A 245 -3.54 -22.46 -11.30
N ALA A 246 -3.44 -22.68 -9.99
CA ALA A 246 -4.09 -23.81 -9.33
C ALA A 246 -5.64 -23.73 -9.38
N LEU A 247 -6.21 -22.52 -9.27
CA LEU A 247 -7.66 -22.31 -9.30
C LEU A 247 -8.25 -22.41 -10.71
N THR A 248 -7.52 -21.94 -11.74
CA THR A 248 -8.08 -21.70 -13.07
C THR A 248 -7.45 -22.52 -14.18
N GLY A 249 -6.33 -23.20 -13.90
CA GLY A 249 -5.57 -23.98 -14.87
C GLY A 249 -4.70 -23.16 -15.83
N ARG A 250 -4.69 -21.82 -15.71
CA ARG A 250 -3.91 -20.92 -16.57
C ARG A 250 -3.51 -19.63 -15.83
N LEU A 251 -2.70 -18.80 -16.47
CA LEU A 251 -2.41 -17.44 -16.01
C LEU A 251 -3.63 -16.52 -16.23
N PRO A 252 -3.75 -15.43 -15.44
CA PRO A 252 -4.85 -14.48 -15.60
C PRO A 252 -4.69 -13.66 -16.87
N ASP A 253 -5.78 -13.10 -17.37
CA ASP A 253 -5.75 -12.17 -18.51
C ASP A 253 -5.26 -10.78 -18.05
N ALA A 254 -5.54 -10.42 -16.80
CA ALA A 254 -5.01 -9.20 -16.18
C ALA A 254 -4.72 -9.36 -14.68
N VAL A 255 -3.74 -8.59 -14.20
CA VAL A 255 -3.46 -8.35 -12.78
C VAL A 255 -3.60 -6.86 -12.51
N THR A 256 -4.36 -6.52 -11.48
CA THR A 256 -4.71 -5.14 -11.18
C THR A 256 -4.44 -4.76 -9.73
N ALA A 257 -4.17 -3.48 -9.50
CA ALA A 257 -3.88 -2.94 -8.17
C ALA A 257 -4.11 -1.43 -8.13
N CYS A 258 -4.35 -0.87 -6.95
CA CYS A 258 -4.36 0.58 -6.76
C CYS A 258 -2.92 1.11 -6.64
N VAL A 259 -2.69 2.35 -7.07
CA VAL A 259 -1.37 2.97 -7.13
C VAL A 259 -1.40 4.32 -6.43
N GLY A 260 -0.90 4.34 -5.18
CA GLY A 260 -0.38 5.56 -4.55
C GLY A 260 1.12 5.63 -4.87
N GLY A 261 1.98 5.45 -3.87
CA GLY A 261 3.42 5.28 -4.15
C GLY A 261 3.81 3.95 -4.84
N GLY A 262 2.91 2.95 -4.89
CA GLY A 262 3.07 1.74 -5.74
C GLY A 262 3.45 0.42 -5.07
N SER A 263 3.72 0.38 -3.76
CA SER A 263 4.21 -0.85 -3.08
C SER A 263 3.34 -2.11 -3.27
N ASN A 264 2.01 -2.02 -3.11
CA ASN A 264 1.13 -3.18 -3.32
C ASN A 264 1.07 -3.61 -4.80
N ALA A 265 1.05 -2.63 -5.71
CA ALA A 265 0.96 -2.85 -7.13
C ALA A 265 2.22 -3.53 -7.66
N ILE A 266 3.40 -3.00 -7.36
CA ILE A 266 4.65 -3.64 -7.78
C ILE A 266 4.81 -5.03 -7.14
N GLY A 267 4.39 -5.20 -5.89
CA GLY A 267 4.42 -6.49 -5.20
C GLY A 267 3.61 -7.59 -5.90
N ILE A 268 2.41 -7.25 -6.39
CA ILE A 268 1.59 -8.22 -7.13
C ILE A 268 2.01 -8.35 -8.61
N PHE A 269 2.46 -7.26 -9.25
CA PHE A 269 2.83 -7.26 -10.67
C PHE A 269 4.12 -8.04 -10.95
N HIS A 270 5.09 -8.00 -10.03
CA HIS A 270 6.46 -8.42 -10.32
C HIS A 270 6.57 -9.86 -10.84
N ALA A 271 5.80 -10.78 -10.24
CA ALA A 271 5.80 -12.19 -10.64
C ALA A 271 5.21 -12.46 -12.05
N PHE A 272 4.61 -11.45 -12.68
CA PHE A 272 4.00 -11.52 -14.00
C PHE A 272 4.71 -10.64 -15.03
N LEU A 273 5.82 -9.96 -14.68
CA LEU A 273 6.51 -9.04 -15.60
C LEU A 273 6.95 -9.72 -16.90
N ASP A 274 7.41 -10.97 -16.82
CA ASP A 274 7.88 -11.75 -17.98
C ASP A 274 6.77 -12.56 -18.68
N ASP A 275 5.51 -12.41 -18.25
CA ASP A 275 4.34 -13.01 -18.88
C ASP A 275 3.66 -11.97 -19.81
N PRO A 276 4.05 -11.83 -21.09
CA PRO A 276 3.63 -10.72 -21.95
C PRO A 276 2.13 -10.71 -22.27
N ALA A 277 1.46 -11.86 -22.13
CA ALA A 277 0.01 -11.98 -22.30
C ALA A 277 -0.78 -11.46 -21.09
N VAL A 278 -0.15 -11.27 -19.94
CA VAL A 278 -0.80 -10.80 -18.71
C VAL A 278 -0.77 -9.27 -18.69
N ARG A 279 -1.94 -8.64 -18.82
CA ARG A 279 -2.08 -7.18 -18.69
C ARG A 279 -1.80 -6.76 -17.24
N LEU A 280 -1.00 -5.72 -17.04
CA LEU A 280 -0.75 -5.13 -15.73
C LEU A 280 -1.39 -3.74 -15.69
N VAL A 281 -2.40 -3.57 -14.84
CA VAL A 281 -3.19 -2.33 -14.81
C VAL A 281 -3.18 -1.73 -13.40
N GLY A 282 -2.55 -0.58 -13.26
CA GLY A 282 -2.58 0.23 -12.04
C GLY A 282 -3.74 1.22 -12.06
N TYR A 283 -4.41 1.41 -10.93
CA TYR A 283 -5.48 2.40 -10.79
C TYR A 283 -5.09 3.49 -9.80
N GLU A 284 -5.00 4.72 -10.28
CA GLU A 284 -4.63 5.90 -9.49
C GLU A 284 -5.86 6.73 -9.11
N ALA A 285 -5.78 7.44 -7.99
CA ALA A 285 -6.92 8.19 -7.48
C ALA A 285 -7.15 9.48 -8.27
N ALA A 286 -8.30 9.58 -8.91
CA ALA A 286 -8.71 10.74 -9.69
C ALA A 286 -9.45 11.79 -8.84
N GLY A 287 -9.64 11.55 -7.54
CA GLY A 287 -10.31 12.48 -6.63
C GLY A 287 -11.69 12.88 -7.15
N ASP A 288 -11.91 14.18 -7.30
CA ASP A 288 -13.16 14.77 -7.80
C ASP A 288 -13.27 14.67 -9.35
N GLY A 289 -12.19 14.26 -10.02
CA GLY A 289 -12.03 14.23 -11.49
C GLY A 289 -10.66 14.81 -11.89
N VAL A 290 -10.00 14.23 -12.89
CA VAL A 290 -8.66 14.69 -13.32
C VAL A 290 -8.70 16.14 -13.82
N GLU A 291 -9.75 16.49 -14.55
CA GLU A 291 -9.99 17.83 -15.09
C GLU A 291 -10.23 18.91 -14.03
N THR A 292 -10.53 18.52 -12.79
CA THR A 292 -10.80 19.46 -11.69
C THR A 292 -9.52 20.00 -11.03
N GLY A 293 -8.37 19.35 -11.27
CA GLY A 293 -7.13 19.58 -10.53
C GLY A 293 -7.13 19.05 -9.08
N ARG A 294 -8.24 18.46 -8.61
CA ARG A 294 -8.38 17.85 -7.27
C ARG A 294 -8.29 16.33 -7.36
N HIS A 295 -7.08 15.84 -7.64
CA HIS A 295 -6.81 14.41 -7.85
C HIS A 295 -5.40 14.03 -7.35
N ALA A 296 -5.11 12.74 -7.31
CA ALA A 296 -3.77 12.18 -7.13
C ALA A 296 -3.33 11.30 -8.33
N ALA A 297 -3.94 11.54 -9.50
CA ALA A 297 -3.69 10.81 -10.75
C ALA A 297 -2.34 11.21 -11.39
N THR A 298 -1.26 10.70 -10.81
CA THR A 298 0.13 11.07 -11.09
C THR A 298 0.54 10.78 -12.54
N PHE A 299 0.10 9.67 -13.13
CA PHE A 299 0.43 9.35 -14.52
C PHE A 299 -0.49 10.01 -15.53
N ALA A 300 -1.75 10.24 -15.19
CA ALA A 300 -2.72 10.91 -16.08
C ALA A 300 -2.42 12.40 -16.25
N ALA A 301 -1.91 13.07 -15.21
CA ALA A 301 -1.74 14.54 -15.19
C ALA A 301 -0.34 15.01 -14.79
N GLY A 302 0.52 14.12 -14.30
CA GLY A 302 1.88 14.48 -13.88
C GLY A 302 2.90 14.41 -14.99
N THR A 303 4.12 14.86 -14.67
CA THR A 303 5.27 14.86 -15.57
C THR A 303 6.51 14.34 -14.85
N PRO A 304 7.56 13.91 -15.57
CA PRO A 304 8.81 13.47 -14.94
C PRO A 304 9.53 14.58 -14.14
N GLY A 305 10.02 14.25 -12.95
CA GLY A 305 10.78 15.16 -12.09
C GLY A 305 11.37 14.46 -10.86
N ALA A 306 12.24 15.16 -10.13
CA ALA A 306 12.85 14.63 -8.91
C ALA A 306 11.99 14.99 -7.69
N PHE A 307 11.55 13.99 -6.94
CA PHE A 307 10.71 14.17 -5.77
C PHE A 307 11.01 13.13 -4.69
N GLN A 308 11.14 13.59 -3.45
CA GLN A 308 11.37 12.74 -2.27
C GLN A 308 12.48 11.70 -2.43
N GLY A 309 13.57 12.04 -3.12
CA GLY A 309 14.75 11.19 -3.23
C GLY A 309 14.88 10.38 -4.52
N ALA A 310 13.90 10.40 -5.43
CA ALA A 310 14.00 9.70 -6.71
C ALA A 310 13.49 10.56 -7.89
N TYR A 311 14.00 10.28 -9.08
CA TYR A 311 13.43 10.75 -10.34
C TYR A 311 12.29 9.83 -10.78
N SER A 312 11.08 10.37 -10.93
CA SER A 312 9.87 9.62 -11.30
C SER A 312 8.82 10.57 -11.90
N TYR A 313 7.57 10.15 -12.01
CA TYR A 313 6.45 11.05 -12.27
C TYR A 313 5.95 11.70 -10.97
N LEU A 314 5.54 12.96 -11.09
CA LEU A 314 4.81 13.68 -10.05
C LEU A 314 3.84 14.72 -10.63
N LEU A 315 2.87 15.14 -9.82
CA LEU A 315 2.07 16.33 -10.07
C LEU A 315 2.90 17.58 -9.74
N GLN A 316 3.24 18.36 -10.77
CA GLN A 316 4.02 19.59 -10.65
C GLN A 316 3.55 20.65 -11.64
N ASP A 317 3.74 21.92 -11.28
CA ASP A 317 3.45 23.06 -12.16
C ASP A 317 4.60 23.35 -13.15
N GLU A 318 4.45 24.42 -13.94
CA GLU A 318 5.45 24.83 -14.96
C GLU A 318 6.81 25.21 -14.36
N ASP A 319 6.86 25.59 -13.08
CA ASP A 319 8.07 25.95 -12.35
C ASP A 319 8.67 24.74 -11.58
N GLY A 320 8.06 23.56 -11.70
CA GLY A 320 8.48 22.33 -11.03
C GLY A 320 8.11 22.28 -9.54
N GLN A 321 7.17 23.12 -9.08
CA GLN A 321 6.65 23.04 -7.71
C GLN A 321 5.63 21.91 -7.62
N THR A 322 5.70 21.12 -6.54
CA THR A 322 4.74 20.02 -6.32
C THR A 322 3.33 20.57 -6.12
N ILE A 323 2.39 20.10 -6.95
CA ILE A 323 0.96 20.36 -6.80
C ILE A 323 0.40 19.49 -5.67
N GLU A 324 -0.47 20.06 -4.85
CA GLU A 324 -1.16 19.32 -3.79
C GLU A 324 -2.12 18.30 -4.41
N SER A 325 -2.00 17.04 -3.98
CA SER A 325 -2.92 15.98 -4.41
C SER A 325 -4.22 16.02 -3.62
N HIS A 326 -5.25 15.35 -4.14
CA HIS A 326 -6.49 15.14 -3.41
C HIS A 326 -7.11 13.78 -3.75
N SER A 327 -7.56 13.06 -2.73
CA SER A 327 -8.47 11.91 -2.84
C SER A 327 -9.18 11.69 -1.51
N ILE A 328 -10.39 11.12 -1.57
CA ILE A 328 -11.05 10.56 -0.38
C ILE A 328 -10.21 9.48 0.31
N SER A 329 -9.29 8.84 -0.40
CA SER A 329 -8.41 7.80 0.11
C SER A 329 -7.04 8.35 0.52
N ALA A 330 -6.82 8.49 1.83
CA ALA A 330 -5.54 8.99 2.37
C ALA A 330 -4.31 8.14 1.98
N GLY A 331 -4.48 6.86 1.61
CA GLY A 331 -3.38 6.01 1.14
C GLY A 331 -3.01 6.19 -0.34
N LEU A 332 -3.87 6.83 -1.13
CA LEU A 332 -3.63 7.18 -2.53
C LEU A 332 -3.41 8.69 -2.74
N ASP A 333 -3.70 9.52 -1.73
CA ASP A 333 -3.46 10.96 -1.74
C ASP A 333 -1.96 11.29 -1.63
N TYR A 334 -1.26 11.06 -2.73
CA TYR A 334 0.19 11.25 -2.86
C TYR A 334 0.50 11.74 -4.28
N PRO A 335 1.23 12.86 -4.44
CA PRO A 335 1.43 13.48 -5.75
C PRO A 335 2.53 12.84 -6.59
N GLY A 336 3.22 11.81 -6.08
CA GLY A 336 4.30 11.13 -6.79
C GLY A 336 4.02 9.64 -7.00
N VAL A 337 4.94 8.94 -7.64
CA VAL A 337 4.82 7.48 -7.82
C VAL A 337 6.20 6.81 -7.84
N GLY A 338 6.27 5.53 -7.49
CA GLY A 338 7.51 4.76 -7.50
C GLY A 338 8.23 4.72 -8.87
N PRO A 339 9.57 4.80 -8.92
CA PRO A 339 10.32 4.90 -10.17
C PRO A 339 10.23 3.64 -11.05
N GLU A 340 10.05 2.45 -10.45
CA GLU A 340 9.85 1.22 -11.22
C GLU A 340 8.52 1.26 -11.99
N HIS A 341 7.46 1.84 -11.40
CA HIS A 341 6.20 2.06 -12.11
C HIS A 341 6.35 3.02 -13.29
N ALA A 342 7.15 4.08 -13.13
CA ALA A 342 7.44 5.01 -14.21
C ALA A 342 8.15 4.32 -15.38
N LEU A 343 9.14 3.46 -15.11
CA LEU A 343 9.76 2.63 -16.15
C LEU A 343 8.72 1.72 -16.83
N LEU A 344 7.93 0.99 -16.04
CA LEU A 344 6.94 0.05 -16.57
C LEU A 344 5.87 0.72 -17.44
N LYS A 345 5.50 1.97 -17.11
CA LYS A 345 4.61 2.79 -17.93
C LYS A 345 5.25 3.09 -19.29
N ASP A 346 6.47 3.62 -19.26
CA ASP A 346 7.11 4.18 -20.45
C ASP A 346 7.59 3.12 -21.44
N ILE A 347 7.93 1.92 -20.96
CA ILE A 347 8.19 0.76 -21.84
C ILE A 347 6.91 0.05 -22.28
N GLY A 348 5.73 0.52 -21.85
CA GLY A 348 4.43 -0.05 -22.19
C GLY A 348 4.12 -1.40 -21.54
N ARG A 349 4.86 -1.79 -20.49
CA ARG A 349 4.62 -3.06 -19.78
C ARG A 349 3.41 -3.01 -18.86
N ALA A 350 3.14 -1.85 -18.24
CA ALA A 350 1.97 -1.63 -17.40
C ALA A 350 1.21 -0.37 -17.86
N THR A 351 -0.11 -0.40 -17.73
CA THR A 351 -0.98 0.75 -17.98
C THR A 351 -1.51 1.30 -16.66
N TYR A 352 -1.76 2.61 -16.61
CA TYR A 352 -2.25 3.29 -15.41
C TYR A 352 -3.47 4.11 -15.75
N GLU A 353 -4.56 3.93 -15.00
CA GLU A 353 -5.84 4.57 -15.28
C GLU A 353 -6.39 5.30 -14.04
N PRO A 354 -7.01 6.48 -14.24
CA PRO A 354 -7.69 7.20 -13.17
C PRO A 354 -8.98 6.49 -12.73
N VAL A 355 -9.27 6.56 -11.43
CA VAL A 355 -10.55 6.14 -10.82
C VAL A 355 -11.00 7.23 -9.85
N THR A 356 -12.21 7.77 -10.03
CA THR A 356 -12.72 8.86 -9.17
C THR A 356 -13.14 8.36 -7.79
N ASP A 357 -13.26 9.29 -6.85
CA ASP A 357 -13.76 8.99 -5.51
C ASP A 357 -15.15 8.35 -5.56
N THR A 358 -16.04 8.83 -6.45
CA THR A 358 -17.37 8.22 -6.65
C THR A 358 -17.28 6.77 -7.13
N GLU A 359 -16.46 6.49 -8.14
CA GLU A 359 -16.27 5.13 -8.66
C GLU A 359 -15.74 4.18 -7.58
N ALA A 360 -14.76 4.63 -6.80
CA ALA A 360 -14.19 3.86 -5.70
C ALA A 360 -15.21 3.58 -4.60
N MET A 361 -16.02 4.57 -4.22
CA MET A 361 -17.04 4.40 -3.18
C MET A 361 -18.17 3.48 -3.65
N ASP A 362 -18.61 3.58 -4.91
CA ASP A 362 -19.57 2.65 -5.48
C ASP A 362 -19.06 1.20 -5.47
N ALA A 363 -17.78 1.00 -5.81
CA ALA A 363 -17.15 -0.32 -5.75
C ALA A 363 -16.99 -0.84 -4.31
N LEU A 364 -16.69 0.03 -3.34
CA LEU A 364 -16.64 -0.33 -1.92
C LEU A 364 -18.00 -0.86 -1.46
N ARG A 365 -19.07 -0.11 -1.75
CA ARG A 365 -20.44 -0.52 -1.40
C ARG A 365 -20.81 -1.83 -2.08
N LEU A 366 -20.52 -1.94 -3.37
CA LEU A 366 -20.85 -3.12 -4.16
C LEU A 366 -20.16 -4.38 -3.61
N LEU A 367 -18.85 -4.31 -3.34
CA LEU A 367 -18.12 -5.45 -2.78
C LEU A 367 -18.65 -5.83 -1.39
N SER A 368 -19.00 -4.83 -0.57
CA SER A 368 -19.57 -5.03 0.76
C SER A 368 -20.92 -5.77 0.69
N GLU A 369 -21.84 -5.32 -0.19
CA GLU A 369 -23.18 -5.91 -0.32
C GLU A 369 -23.18 -7.26 -1.05
N ARG A 370 -22.25 -7.48 -1.98
CA ARG A 370 -22.23 -8.68 -2.83
C ARG A 370 -21.36 -9.79 -2.24
N GLU A 371 -20.25 -9.47 -1.61
CA GLU A 371 -19.32 -10.49 -1.11
C GLU A 371 -19.12 -10.44 0.41
N GLY A 372 -19.71 -9.48 1.12
CA GLY A 372 -19.53 -9.34 2.57
C GLY A 372 -18.10 -8.95 2.95
N ILE A 373 -17.38 -8.32 2.03
CA ILE A 373 -15.99 -7.87 2.21
C ILE A 373 -16.01 -6.35 2.16
N ILE A 374 -15.62 -5.71 3.26
CA ILE A 374 -15.49 -4.25 3.33
C ILE A 374 -14.02 -3.91 2.98
N PRO A 375 -13.73 -3.45 1.75
CA PRO A 375 -12.37 -3.14 1.35
C PRO A 375 -11.91 -1.80 1.94
N ALA A 376 -10.60 -1.62 2.07
CA ALA A 376 -10.05 -0.27 2.21
C ALA A 376 -10.42 0.57 0.97
N ILE A 377 -10.66 1.87 1.14
CA ILE A 377 -11.03 2.74 0.01
C ILE A 377 -9.93 2.73 -1.07
N GLU A 378 -8.66 2.60 -0.67
CA GLU A 378 -7.54 2.42 -1.59
C GLU A 378 -7.78 1.20 -2.50
N SER A 379 -8.14 0.06 -1.93
CA SER A 379 -8.39 -1.18 -2.67
C SER A 379 -9.67 -1.08 -3.51
N ALA A 380 -10.65 -0.28 -3.07
CA ALA A 380 -11.88 -0.07 -3.82
C ALA A 380 -11.63 0.63 -5.16
N HIS A 381 -10.58 1.45 -5.29
CA HIS A 381 -10.14 1.97 -6.60
C HIS A 381 -9.75 0.85 -7.56
N ALA A 382 -9.00 -0.15 -7.06
CA ALA A 382 -8.62 -1.30 -7.87
C ALA A 382 -9.83 -2.14 -8.28
N VAL A 383 -10.81 -2.30 -7.39
CA VAL A 383 -12.07 -3.00 -7.70
C VAL A 383 -12.85 -2.25 -8.76
N ALA A 384 -13.05 -0.93 -8.60
CA ALA A 384 -13.78 -0.10 -9.54
C ALA A 384 -13.19 -0.16 -10.96
N GLY A 385 -11.88 0.05 -11.08
CA GLY A 385 -11.18 -0.06 -12.36
C GLY A 385 -11.30 -1.46 -12.96
N SER A 386 -11.18 -2.51 -12.15
CA SER A 386 -11.30 -3.90 -12.60
C SER A 386 -12.70 -4.25 -13.10
N LEU A 387 -13.75 -3.60 -12.59
CA LEU A 387 -15.11 -3.75 -13.14
C LEU A 387 -15.19 -3.17 -14.56
N ARG A 388 -14.52 -2.04 -14.84
CA ARG A 388 -14.43 -1.49 -16.20
C ARG A 388 -13.66 -2.44 -17.12
N LEU A 389 -12.49 -2.90 -16.66
CA LEU A 389 -11.65 -3.84 -17.41
C LEU A 389 -12.36 -5.17 -17.69
N GLY A 390 -13.15 -5.68 -16.74
CA GLY A 390 -13.97 -6.88 -16.95
C GLY A 390 -14.97 -6.71 -18.08
N ARG A 391 -15.66 -5.56 -18.14
CA ARG A 391 -16.59 -5.25 -19.24
C ARG A 391 -15.88 -5.11 -20.59
N GLU A 392 -14.62 -4.66 -20.60
CA GLU A 392 -13.79 -4.59 -21.80
C GLU A 392 -13.36 -5.98 -22.29
N LEU A 393 -12.86 -6.83 -21.37
CA LEU A 393 -12.34 -8.16 -21.69
C LEU A 393 -13.43 -9.20 -21.96
N GLY A 394 -14.61 -9.03 -21.35
CA GLY A 394 -15.78 -9.87 -21.56
C GLY A 394 -15.82 -11.16 -20.74
N GLU A 395 -16.78 -12.01 -21.10
CA GLU A 395 -17.14 -13.21 -20.35
C GLU A 395 -15.97 -14.20 -20.23
N GLY A 396 -15.74 -14.71 -19.02
CA GLY A 396 -14.74 -15.74 -18.76
C GLY A 396 -13.30 -15.23 -18.65
N ALA A 397 -13.04 -13.94 -18.91
CA ALA A 397 -11.77 -13.30 -18.65
C ALA A 397 -11.42 -13.38 -17.15
N ILE A 398 -10.16 -13.60 -16.80
CA ILE A 398 -9.68 -13.77 -15.44
C ILE A 398 -8.90 -12.53 -15.03
N ILE A 399 -9.39 -11.83 -14.02
CA ILE A 399 -8.76 -10.62 -13.48
C ILE A 399 -8.39 -10.86 -12.02
N VAL A 400 -7.10 -10.83 -11.71
CA VAL A 400 -6.60 -10.88 -10.33
C VAL A 400 -6.49 -9.45 -9.80
N ILE A 401 -7.14 -9.16 -8.68
CA ILE A 401 -7.19 -7.84 -8.05
C ILE A 401 -6.44 -7.89 -6.72
N SER A 402 -5.46 -7.01 -6.53
CA SER A 402 -4.83 -6.77 -5.22
C SER A 402 -5.84 -6.11 -4.28
N LEU A 403 -6.41 -6.87 -3.35
CA LEU A 403 -7.25 -6.34 -2.28
C LEU A 403 -6.34 -5.92 -1.12
N SER A 404 -5.67 -4.80 -1.33
CA SER A 404 -4.47 -4.36 -0.59
C SER A 404 -4.64 -4.16 0.93
N GLY A 405 -5.88 -4.03 1.42
CA GLY A 405 -6.21 -3.82 2.83
C GLY A 405 -7.72 -3.81 3.10
N ARG A 406 -8.08 -3.94 4.39
CA ARG A 406 -9.48 -3.92 4.88
C ARG A 406 -9.97 -2.52 5.27
N GLY A 407 -11.28 -2.31 5.17
CA GLY A 407 -11.92 -1.00 5.30
C GLY A 407 -12.28 -0.56 6.72
N ASP A 408 -11.84 -1.26 7.78
CA ASP A 408 -12.17 -0.87 9.17
C ASP A 408 -11.80 0.59 9.47
N LYS A 409 -10.65 1.05 8.95
CA LYS A 409 -10.17 2.43 9.14
C LYS A 409 -11.01 3.47 8.41
N ASP A 410 -11.78 3.04 7.41
CA ASP A 410 -12.52 3.90 6.50
C ASP A 410 -14.01 3.97 6.85
N MET A 411 -14.45 3.26 7.91
CA MET A 411 -15.87 3.13 8.24
C MET A 411 -16.54 4.46 8.58
N ASP A 412 -15.84 5.40 9.23
CA ASP A 412 -16.40 6.73 9.48
C ASP A 412 -16.62 7.51 8.18
N THR A 413 -15.64 7.52 7.29
CA THR A 413 -15.72 8.14 5.96
C THR A 413 -16.83 7.51 5.12
N ALA A 414 -16.89 6.17 5.08
CA ALA A 414 -17.92 5.44 4.34
C ALA A 414 -19.31 5.67 4.92
N ALA A 415 -19.47 5.66 6.25
CA ALA A 415 -20.75 5.93 6.90
C ALA A 415 -21.27 7.33 6.59
N LYS A 416 -20.40 8.35 6.59
CA LYS A 416 -20.77 9.71 6.15
C LYS A 416 -21.16 9.76 4.68
N TRP A 417 -20.37 9.12 3.81
CA TRP A 417 -20.62 9.10 2.37
C TRP A 417 -21.97 8.47 2.02
N PHE A 418 -22.32 7.34 2.65
CA PHE A 418 -23.57 6.62 2.38
C PHE A 418 -24.74 7.04 3.28
N GLY A 419 -24.55 7.98 4.21
CA GLY A 419 -25.58 8.42 5.15
C GLY A 419 -26.06 7.30 6.10
N LEU A 420 -25.11 6.54 6.67
CA LEU A 420 -25.40 5.37 7.53
C LEU A 420 -25.40 5.68 9.03
N PHE A 421 -25.09 6.90 9.44
CA PHE A 421 -25.24 7.33 10.82
C PHE A 421 -26.70 7.69 11.11
N ASP A 422 -27.21 7.28 12.26
CA ASP A 422 -28.51 7.72 12.73
C ASP A 422 -28.50 9.25 12.91
N PRO A 423 -29.62 9.95 12.63
CA PRO A 423 -29.74 11.37 12.96
C PRO A 423 -29.48 11.55 14.47
N ASP A 424 -28.63 12.51 14.85
CA ASP A 424 -28.38 12.83 16.25
C ASP A 424 -29.71 13.16 16.97
N ASP A 425 -30.12 12.31 17.91
CA ASP A 425 -31.35 12.45 18.72
C ASP A 425 -31.27 13.60 19.75
N SER A 426 -30.29 14.51 19.64
CA SER A 426 -29.97 15.52 20.66
C SER A 426 -30.49 16.94 20.37
N THR A 427 -31.52 17.12 19.54
CA THR A 427 -32.17 18.43 19.35
C THR A 427 -33.70 18.42 19.52
N GLU A 428 -34.22 17.67 20.49
CA GLU A 428 -35.58 17.88 21.02
C GLU A 428 -35.54 18.12 22.54
N THR A 429 -35.03 19.27 22.97
CA THR A 429 -35.38 19.81 24.31
C THR A 429 -35.17 21.32 24.40
N THR A 430 -36.09 22.08 23.81
CA THR A 430 -36.49 23.48 24.15
C THR A 430 -37.47 23.89 23.06
N THR A 431 -38.76 24.16 23.26
CA THR A 431 -39.40 25.00 24.27
C THR A 431 -40.87 24.60 24.41
N THR A 432 -41.30 24.16 25.60
CA THR A 432 -42.70 24.30 26.00
C THR A 432 -42.89 25.71 26.55
N ASP A 433 -43.54 26.55 25.77
CA ASP A 433 -43.97 27.89 26.19
C ASP A 433 -44.90 27.78 27.40
N LYS A 434 -44.49 28.43 28.50
CA LYS A 434 -45.35 28.72 29.64
C LYS A 434 -46.29 29.85 29.26
N GLU A 435 -47.52 29.51 28.85
CA GLU A 435 -48.65 30.40 29.01
C GLU A 435 -48.98 30.54 30.51
N GLY A 436 -48.67 31.70 31.08
CA GLY A 436 -49.08 32.10 32.41
C GLY A 436 -49.66 33.50 32.38
N SER A 437 -50.96 33.61 32.11
CA SER A 437 -51.74 34.84 32.27
C SER A 437 -52.35 34.91 33.68
N ALA A 438 -52.26 36.11 34.26
CA ALA A 438 -53.06 36.66 35.37
C ALA A 438 -52.86 36.12 36.80
N LYS A 439 -52.16 36.93 37.61
CA LYS A 439 -52.81 37.85 38.57
C LYS A 439 -51.88 38.98 38.99
#